data_AF-A0A395GSL2-F1
#
_entry.id   AF-A0A395GSL2-F1
#
_cell.length_a   1.000
_cell.length_b   1.000
_cell.length_c   1.000
_cell.angle_alpha   90.00
_cell.angle_beta   90.00
_cell.angle_gamma   90.00
#
_symmetry.space_group_name_H-M   'P 1'
#
loop_
_entity.id
_entity.type
_entity.pdbx_description
1 polymer ?
#
loop_
_entity_poly.entity_id
_entity_poly.type
_entity_poly.pdbx_seq_one_letter_code
_entity_poly.pdbx_strand_id
1 'polypeptide(L)'
;MAKTIDSHTGQVYTESTIIPSLSSSKGPSWVHESPFLPRGWEETSQAGAPSLQHSAMIQLLSDQRNLQPALFVDVPWRIASYLWDCLGRSRKRTLHSWKLFATAYPEQFRTVSSYRSVKIEGPRMSMQEYLGLVRSDSLSWRAVLTLASSFARVPELVEIASIRNLVALEIATPPHTAPVLDETQPPLAALSDRIVRTWSELAQDAGAFAHLRVLVLSHQTDLSRLALRYLRGFPSLQMVVAEDCPGLVSASARNADVEGWEVVLEPERAETLYEYYQSIVRDEATESPVLADTPVLDFQVGQKTGRALGKRLKKPRLVCLRRAKAYEREPAPKRPRVAASAHPKRAVMKQRSAKDLGGFLQEFL
;
A
#
# COMPACT_ATOMS: atom_id res chain seq x y z
N MET A 1 29.70 30.21 5.00
CA MET A 1 29.15 30.71 3.73
C MET A 1 30.09 31.81 3.23
N ALA A 2 30.75 31.61 2.09
CA ALA A 2 31.65 32.62 1.54
C ALA A 2 30.83 33.73 0.86
N LYS A 3 31.12 35.00 1.17
CA LYS A 3 30.54 36.16 0.51
C LYS A 3 31.42 36.53 -0.68
N THR A 4 30.84 36.62 -1.86
CA THR A 4 31.56 36.98 -3.09
C THR A 4 31.16 38.41 -3.47
N ILE A 5 32.11 39.19 -3.97
CA ILE A 5 31.89 40.60 -4.31
C ILE A 5 32.06 40.74 -5.83
N ASP A 6 31.04 41.26 -6.51
CA ASP A 6 31.13 41.63 -7.91
C ASP A 6 32.02 42.88 -8.04
N SER A 7 33.14 42.75 -8.75
CA SER A 7 34.13 43.81 -8.91
C SER A 7 33.67 44.96 -9.81
N HIS A 8 32.60 44.77 -10.58
CA HIS A 8 32.10 45.80 -11.50
C HIS A 8 30.96 46.64 -10.89
N THR A 9 30.13 46.02 -10.05
CA THR A 9 28.96 46.67 -9.44
C THR A 9 29.12 46.96 -7.95
N GLY A 10 30.14 46.39 -7.31
CA GLY A 10 30.38 46.49 -5.86
C GLY A 10 29.35 45.74 -5.02
N GLN A 11 28.41 45.01 -5.64
CA GLN A 11 27.41 44.24 -4.91
C GLN A 11 28.03 43.00 -4.28
N VAL A 12 27.71 42.79 -3.00
CA VAL A 12 28.09 41.59 -2.24
C VAL A 12 26.93 40.62 -2.30
N TYR A 13 27.14 39.45 -2.90
CA TYR A 13 26.15 38.39 -2.97
C TYR A 13 26.70 37.08 -2.37
N THR A 14 25.78 36.24 -1.90
CA THR A 14 26.08 34.90 -1.42
C THR A 14 25.54 33.91 -2.42
N GLU A 15 26.44 33.29 -3.17
CA GLU A 15 26.07 32.22 -4.09
C GLU A 15 25.87 30.93 -3.28
N SER A 16 24.66 30.39 -3.33
CA SER A 16 24.34 29.09 -2.75
C SER A 16 23.87 28.18 -3.88
N THR A 17 24.71 27.21 -4.23
CA THR A 17 24.36 26.18 -5.22
C THR A 17 23.41 25.20 -4.56
N ILE A 18 22.11 25.49 -4.64
CA ILE A 18 21.08 24.51 -4.32
C ILE A 18 20.99 23.60 -5.54
N ILE A 19 21.54 22.38 -5.46
CA ILE A 19 21.23 21.35 -6.44
C ILE A 19 19.74 21.03 -6.24
N PRO A 20 18.84 21.41 -7.16
CA PRO A 20 17.44 21.03 -7.02
C PRO A 20 17.44 19.51 -7.07
N SER A 21 16.86 18.85 -6.06
CA SER A 21 16.64 17.42 -6.17
C SER A 21 15.75 17.22 -7.42
N LEU A 22 16.31 16.62 -8.48
CA LEU A 22 15.59 16.32 -9.72
C LEU A 22 14.32 15.46 -9.48
N SER A 23 14.20 14.93 -8.26
CA SER A 23 13.12 14.16 -7.67
C SER A 23 11.90 14.99 -7.24
N SER A 24 12.03 16.29 -6.90
CA SER A 24 10.90 17.06 -6.35
C SER A 24 10.01 17.71 -7.43
N SER A 25 10.53 18.04 -8.61
CA SER A 25 9.77 18.80 -9.62
C SER A 25 8.87 17.98 -10.53
N LYS A 26 8.89 16.64 -10.44
CA LYS A 26 8.20 15.75 -11.39
C LYS A 26 7.05 14.94 -10.78
N GLY A 27 6.89 14.96 -9.45
CA GLY A 27 5.86 14.24 -8.72
C GLY A 27 6.33 12.87 -8.18
N PRO A 28 5.54 12.24 -7.28
CA PRO A 28 5.96 11.07 -6.48
C PRO A 28 6.39 9.85 -7.30
N SER A 29 5.77 9.60 -8.46
CA SER A 29 6.07 8.45 -9.32
C SER A 29 7.49 8.46 -9.90
N TRP A 30 8.20 9.59 -9.86
CA TRP A 30 9.49 9.80 -10.52
C TRP A 30 10.64 10.06 -9.56
N VAL A 31 10.41 9.84 -8.26
CA VAL A 31 11.46 10.00 -7.23
C VAL A 31 12.54 8.92 -7.37
N HIS A 32 12.15 7.71 -7.78
CA HIS A 32 13.04 6.54 -7.90
C HIS A 32 13.31 6.12 -9.35
N GLU A 33 12.65 6.76 -10.32
CA GLU A 33 12.71 6.40 -11.73
C GLU A 33 12.70 7.66 -12.60
N SER A 34 13.17 7.57 -13.85
CA SER A 34 13.13 8.69 -14.80
C SER A 34 12.04 8.48 -15.86
N PRO A 35 11.18 9.49 -16.12
CA PRO A 35 10.12 9.40 -17.14
C PRO A 35 10.64 9.47 -18.58
N PHE A 36 11.92 9.84 -18.76
CA PHE A 36 12.47 10.13 -20.06
C PHE A 36 13.23 8.95 -20.64
N LEU A 37 13.13 8.78 -21.96
CA LEU A 37 13.99 7.88 -22.71
C LEU A 37 15.47 8.30 -22.59
N PRO A 38 16.43 7.35 -22.71
CA PRO A 38 17.84 7.70 -22.83
C PRO A 38 18.07 8.55 -24.08
N ARG A 39 18.95 9.56 -23.98
CA ARG A 39 19.39 10.33 -25.16
C ARG A 39 20.05 9.38 -26.17
N GLY A 40 19.77 9.53 -27.46
CA GLY A 40 20.36 8.66 -28.49
C GLY A 40 19.66 7.31 -28.68
N TRP A 41 18.56 7.03 -27.97
CA TRP A 41 17.91 5.72 -28.06
C TRP A 41 17.16 5.55 -29.39
N GLU A 42 17.64 4.62 -30.21
CA GLU A 42 17.13 4.30 -31.57
C GLU A 42 17.06 5.54 -32.50
N GLU A 43 17.88 6.56 -32.25
CA GLU A 43 18.00 7.77 -33.11
C GLU A 43 18.72 7.47 -34.44
N THR A 44 19.45 6.36 -34.54
CA THR A 44 20.22 5.98 -35.73
C THR A 44 19.78 4.62 -36.25
N SER A 45 19.22 4.59 -37.46
CA SER A 45 19.14 3.37 -38.24
C SER A 45 20.40 3.25 -39.11
N GLN A 46 20.92 2.03 -39.31
CA GLN A 46 22.08 1.82 -40.19
C GLN A 46 21.80 2.17 -41.66
N ALA A 47 20.52 2.35 -42.04
CA ALA A 47 20.09 2.62 -43.40
C ALA A 47 18.91 3.61 -43.42
N GLY A 48 19.20 4.90 -43.36
CA GLY A 48 18.22 5.97 -43.61
C GLY A 48 17.40 6.43 -42.40
N ALA A 49 16.38 7.26 -42.67
CA ALA A 49 15.51 7.80 -41.64
C ALA A 49 14.60 6.71 -41.03
N PRO A 50 14.30 6.76 -39.71
CA PRO A 50 13.35 5.85 -39.09
C PRO A 50 11.96 5.98 -39.73
N SER A 51 11.16 4.90 -39.65
CA SER A 51 9.77 4.95 -40.12
C SER A 51 8.96 5.98 -39.31
N LEU A 52 7.94 6.58 -39.93
CA LEU A 52 7.07 7.54 -39.24
C LEU A 52 6.45 6.95 -37.96
N GLN A 53 6.04 5.67 -38.02
CA GLN A 53 5.53 4.94 -36.87
C GLN A 53 6.56 4.89 -35.73
N HIS A 54 7.82 4.63 -36.05
CA HIS A 54 8.90 4.55 -35.08
C HIS A 54 9.22 5.93 -34.47
N SER A 55 9.30 6.97 -35.30
CA SER A 55 9.50 8.36 -34.82
C SER A 55 8.36 8.84 -33.93
N ALA A 56 7.10 8.58 -34.32
CA ALA A 56 5.93 8.92 -33.51
C ALA A 56 5.95 8.19 -32.16
N MET A 57 6.40 6.93 -32.14
CA MET A 57 6.58 6.17 -30.91
C MET A 57 7.67 6.78 -30.01
N ILE A 58 8.85 7.10 -30.54
CA ILE A 58 9.93 7.74 -29.77
C ILE A 58 9.39 9.03 -29.16
N GLN A 59 8.69 9.84 -29.95
CA GLN A 59 8.12 11.09 -29.48
C GLN A 59 7.09 10.87 -28.36
N LEU A 60 6.19 9.89 -28.50
CA LEU A 60 5.19 9.55 -27.48
C LEU A 60 5.84 9.07 -26.17
N LEU A 61 6.89 8.25 -26.27
CA LEU A 61 7.57 7.69 -25.10
C LEU A 61 8.66 8.60 -24.51
N SER A 62 9.01 9.68 -25.21
CA SER A 62 10.06 10.62 -24.80
C SER A 62 9.78 11.21 -23.42
N ASP A 63 8.52 11.49 -23.10
CA ASP A 63 8.04 11.95 -21.80
C ASP A 63 6.80 11.15 -21.36
N GLN A 64 7.01 10.19 -20.46
CA GLN A 64 5.96 9.28 -20.02
C GLN A 64 4.98 9.88 -19.00
N ARG A 65 5.20 11.11 -18.50
CA ARG A 65 4.41 11.70 -17.41
C ARG A 65 2.94 11.90 -17.76
N ASN A 66 2.66 12.22 -19.02
CA ASN A 66 1.32 12.52 -19.50
C ASN A 66 0.58 11.27 -19.99
N LEU A 67 1.23 10.10 -19.99
CA LEU A 67 0.59 8.85 -20.41
C LEU A 67 -0.41 8.40 -19.35
N GLN A 68 -1.68 8.35 -19.73
CA GLN A 68 -2.81 7.98 -18.88
C GLN A 68 -3.62 6.87 -19.56
N PRO A 69 -4.31 5.99 -18.81
CA PRO A 69 -5.09 4.89 -19.39
C PRO A 69 -6.14 5.35 -20.42
N ALA A 70 -6.71 6.54 -20.21
CA ALA A 70 -7.68 7.14 -21.13
C ALA A 70 -7.15 7.36 -22.56
N LEU A 71 -5.84 7.56 -22.72
CA LEU A 71 -5.21 7.71 -24.05
C LEU A 71 -5.11 6.40 -24.82
N PHE A 72 -5.34 5.26 -24.16
CA PHE A 72 -5.17 3.92 -24.72
C PHE A 72 -6.50 3.22 -25.01
N VAL A 73 -7.65 3.87 -24.74
CA VAL A 73 -8.99 3.28 -24.89
C VAL A 73 -9.23 2.73 -26.30
N ASP A 74 -8.87 3.50 -27.32
CA ASP A 74 -9.06 3.12 -28.73
C ASP A 74 -7.78 2.55 -29.38
N VAL A 75 -6.72 2.36 -28.60
CA VAL A 75 -5.45 1.85 -29.11
C VAL A 75 -5.47 0.32 -29.07
N PRO A 76 -5.36 -0.38 -30.21
CA PRO A 76 -5.32 -1.84 -30.23
C PRO A 76 -4.11 -2.38 -29.47
N TRP A 77 -4.29 -3.53 -28.79
CA TRP A 77 -3.23 -4.19 -28.02
C TRP A 77 -1.94 -4.38 -28.81
N ARG A 78 -2.02 -4.70 -30.11
CA ARG A 78 -0.83 -4.87 -30.97
C ARG A 78 0.09 -3.63 -31.00
N ILE A 79 -0.47 -2.43 -30.93
CA ILE A 79 0.30 -1.18 -30.88
C ILE A 79 0.84 -0.97 -29.47
N ALA A 80 -0.01 -1.16 -28.46
CA ALA A 80 0.38 -1.05 -27.06
C ALA A 80 1.50 -2.02 -26.66
N SER A 81 1.46 -3.26 -27.14
CA SER A 81 2.50 -4.28 -26.92
C SER A 81 3.82 -3.84 -27.53
N TYR A 82 3.79 -3.25 -28.74
CA TYR A 82 4.98 -2.69 -29.36
C TYR A 82 5.58 -1.55 -28.51
N LEU A 83 4.76 -0.64 -27.97
CA LEU A 83 5.22 0.41 -27.06
C LEU A 83 5.86 -0.19 -25.78
N TRP A 84 5.23 -1.21 -25.20
CA TRP A 84 5.76 -1.92 -24.04
C TRP A 84 7.11 -2.61 -24.32
N ASP A 85 7.30 -3.15 -25.52
CA ASP A 85 8.57 -3.74 -25.96
C ASP A 85 9.65 -2.68 -26.17
N CYS A 86 9.30 -1.51 -26.70
CA CYS A 86 10.21 -0.36 -26.81
C CYS A 86 10.68 0.12 -25.43
N LEU A 87 9.76 0.24 -24.46
CA LEU A 87 10.11 0.54 -23.07
C LEU A 87 11.02 -0.55 -22.47
N GLY A 88 10.84 -1.80 -22.87
CA GLY A 88 11.72 -2.91 -22.48
C GLY A 88 13.14 -2.73 -23.01
N ARG A 89 13.27 -2.51 -24.32
CA ARG A 89 14.56 -2.30 -25.02
C ARG A 89 15.32 -1.08 -24.50
N SER A 90 14.62 -0.02 -24.13
CA SER A 90 15.21 1.19 -23.54
C SER A 90 15.52 1.09 -22.04
N ARG A 91 15.18 -0.04 -21.38
CA ARG A 91 15.22 -0.21 -19.91
C ARG A 91 14.40 0.86 -19.17
N LYS A 92 13.27 1.27 -19.76
CA LYS A 92 12.33 2.28 -19.24
C LYS A 92 10.94 1.73 -18.95
N ARG A 93 10.81 0.44 -18.65
CA ARG A 93 9.60 -0.14 -18.04
C ARG A 93 9.49 0.34 -16.59
N THR A 94 9.06 1.58 -16.41
CA THR A 94 8.81 2.24 -15.13
C THR A 94 7.61 1.64 -14.41
N LEU A 95 7.49 1.85 -13.10
CA LEU A 95 6.28 1.51 -12.34
C LEU A 95 5.04 2.20 -12.91
N HIS A 96 5.19 3.46 -13.35
CA HIS A 96 4.12 4.22 -14.03
C HIS A 96 3.65 3.50 -15.28
N SER A 97 4.57 3.15 -16.19
CA SER A 97 4.22 2.42 -17.41
C SER A 97 3.59 1.07 -17.10
N TRP A 98 4.11 0.31 -16.13
CA TRP A 98 3.54 -0.98 -15.77
C TRP A 98 2.07 -0.85 -15.32
N LYS A 99 1.75 0.12 -14.44
CA LYS A 99 0.38 0.37 -13.99
C LYS A 99 -0.53 0.83 -15.12
N LEU A 100 0.00 1.66 -16.02
CA LEU A 100 -0.71 2.15 -17.20
C LEU A 100 -1.19 0.98 -18.07
N PHE A 101 -0.28 0.08 -18.47
CA PHE A 101 -0.63 -1.07 -19.30
C PHE A 101 -1.48 -2.09 -18.55
N ALA A 102 -1.23 -2.34 -17.26
CA ALA A 102 -2.07 -3.21 -16.43
C ALA A 102 -3.51 -2.69 -16.32
N THR A 103 -3.70 -1.37 -16.36
CA THR A 103 -5.03 -0.74 -16.26
C THR A 103 -5.73 -0.64 -17.61
N ALA A 104 -5.00 -0.28 -18.68
CA ALA A 104 -5.58 -0.14 -20.02
C ALA A 104 -5.85 -1.50 -20.70
N TYR A 105 -5.06 -2.54 -20.40
CA TYR A 105 -5.14 -3.85 -21.07
C TYR A 105 -5.08 -5.03 -20.08
N PRO A 106 -6.02 -5.15 -19.12
CA PRO A 106 -5.93 -6.16 -18.05
C PRO A 106 -5.96 -7.62 -18.57
N GLU A 107 -6.67 -7.89 -19.67
CA GLU A 107 -6.76 -9.22 -20.28
C GLU A 107 -5.46 -9.64 -20.96
N GLN A 108 -4.86 -8.75 -21.74
CA GLN A 108 -3.67 -9.07 -22.53
C GLN A 108 -2.40 -8.91 -21.69
N PHE A 109 -2.32 -7.87 -20.87
CA PHE A 109 -1.12 -7.53 -20.11
C PHE A 109 -0.79 -8.56 -19.03
N ARG A 110 -1.78 -9.27 -18.48
CA ARG A 110 -1.56 -10.36 -17.52
C ARG A 110 -0.60 -11.42 -18.06
N THR A 111 -0.66 -11.72 -19.36
CA THR A 111 0.20 -12.74 -19.99
C THR A 111 1.63 -12.24 -20.23
N VAL A 112 1.81 -10.93 -20.32
CA VAL A 112 3.10 -10.31 -20.66
C VAL A 112 3.88 -9.93 -19.40
N SER A 113 3.20 -9.40 -18.39
CA SER A 113 3.83 -8.96 -17.14
C SER A 113 2.84 -9.09 -15.99
N SER A 114 2.56 -10.33 -15.59
CA SER A 114 1.70 -10.66 -14.45
C SER A 114 2.26 -10.21 -13.10
N TYR A 115 3.57 -10.01 -12.98
CA TYR A 115 4.22 -9.68 -11.73
C TYR A 115 5.24 -8.56 -11.88
N ARG A 116 5.22 -7.60 -10.94
CA ARG A 116 6.22 -6.53 -10.83
C ARG A 116 6.60 -6.35 -9.37
N SER A 117 7.90 -6.41 -9.07
CA SER A 117 8.44 -6.10 -7.75
C SER A 117 9.15 -4.73 -7.76
N VAL A 118 8.92 -3.92 -6.74
CA VAL A 118 9.57 -2.64 -6.48
C VAL A 118 10.01 -2.60 -5.03
N LYS A 119 11.31 -2.40 -4.80
CA LYS A 119 11.92 -2.34 -3.47
C LYS A 119 12.56 -0.98 -3.24
N ILE A 120 12.07 -0.28 -2.22
CA ILE A 120 12.55 1.04 -1.81
C ILE A 120 13.23 0.91 -0.45
N GLU A 121 14.55 0.77 -0.44
CA GLU A 121 15.29 0.61 0.82
C GLU A 121 15.47 1.93 1.59
N GLY A 122 15.62 3.04 0.86
CA GLY A 122 15.76 4.39 1.43
C GLY A 122 14.60 5.28 1.00
N PRO A 123 13.57 5.46 1.85
CA PRO A 123 12.46 6.36 1.56
C PRO A 123 12.94 7.80 1.31
N ARG A 124 12.51 8.40 0.21
CA ARG A 124 12.86 9.76 -0.24
C ARG A 124 11.66 10.71 -0.33
N MET A 125 10.48 10.21 0.01
CA MET A 125 9.20 10.92 0.01
C MET A 125 8.39 10.47 1.22
N SER A 126 7.28 11.15 1.51
CA SER A 126 6.42 10.79 2.64
C SER A 126 5.82 9.40 2.46
N MET A 127 5.50 8.72 3.56
CA MET A 127 4.86 7.41 3.48
C MET A 127 3.49 7.49 2.79
N GLN A 128 2.74 8.58 2.99
CA GLN A 128 1.49 8.83 2.29
C GLN A 128 1.68 8.84 0.76
N GLU A 129 2.74 9.47 0.25
CA GLU A 129 3.05 9.45 -1.19
C GLU A 129 3.37 8.03 -1.69
N TYR A 130 4.06 7.20 -0.89
CA TYR A 130 4.29 5.79 -1.24
C TYR A 130 3.00 4.97 -1.27
N LEU A 131 2.12 5.13 -0.28
CA LEU A 131 0.83 4.45 -0.26
C LEU A 131 -0.05 4.89 -1.45
N GLY A 132 0.03 6.17 -1.83
CA GLY A 132 -0.60 6.71 -3.03
C GLY A 132 -0.13 6.03 -4.32
N LEU A 133 1.14 5.60 -4.39
CA LEU A 133 1.61 4.79 -5.54
C LEU A 133 0.96 3.39 -5.54
N VAL A 134 0.71 2.77 -4.40
CA VAL A 134 0.23 1.38 -4.34
C VAL A 134 -1.29 1.28 -4.55
N ARG A 135 -2.01 2.38 -4.38
CA ARG A 135 -3.46 2.44 -4.53
C ARG A 135 -3.91 2.30 -5.99
N SER A 136 -4.95 1.48 -6.19
CA SER A 136 -5.72 1.39 -7.43
C SER A 136 -7.20 1.28 -7.14
N ASP A 137 -7.99 2.21 -7.67
CA ASP A 137 -9.45 2.21 -7.50
C ASP A 137 -10.16 1.33 -8.55
N SER A 138 -9.51 1.05 -9.70
CA SER A 138 -10.06 0.21 -10.77
C SER A 138 -9.96 -1.29 -10.50
N LEU A 139 -9.18 -1.70 -9.49
CA LEU A 139 -8.87 -3.11 -9.18
C LEU A 139 -8.27 -3.91 -10.35
N SER A 140 -7.76 -3.24 -11.39
CA SER A 140 -7.14 -3.85 -12.58
C SER A 140 -5.84 -4.59 -12.29
N TRP A 141 -5.24 -4.34 -11.12
CA TRP A 141 -4.07 -5.02 -10.60
C TRP A 141 -4.14 -5.07 -9.08
N ARG A 142 -3.51 -6.09 -8.48
CA ARG A 142 -3.48 -6.33 -7.03
C ARG A 142 -2.19 -5.82 -6.40
N ALA A 143 -2.26 -5.43 -5.14
CA ALA A 143 -1.12 -4.95 -4.38
C ALA A 143 -0.72 -5.94 -3.28
N VAL A 144 0.57 -6.26 -3.25
CA VAL A 144 1.27 -6.93 -2.15
C VAL A 144 2.17 -5.87 -1.52
N LEU A 145 1.87 -5.46 -0.30
CA LEU A 145 2.56 -4.35 0.36
C LEU A 145 3.41 -4.86 1.52
N THR A 146 4.72 -4.60 1.46
CA THR A 146 5.63 -4.79 2.60
C THR A 146 6.05 -3.44 3.14
N LEU A 147 5.79 -3.19 4.42
CA LEU A 147 6.09 -1.92 5.07
C LEU A 147 6.96 -2.15 6.30
N ALA A 148 8.14 -1.51 6.32
CA ALA A 148 8.88 -1.36 7.56
C ALA A 148 8.24 -0.24 8.41
N SER A 149 7.76 -0.58 9.60
CA SER A 149 7.06 0.35 10.51
C SER A 149 7.94 1.51 10.97
N SER A 150 9.27 1.38 10.87
CA SER A 150 10.23 2.46 11.12
C SER A 150 10.08 3.68 10.20
N PHE A 151 9.27 3.59 9.15
CA PHE A 151 8.99 4.71 8.25
C PHE A 151 7.53 5.15 8.25
N ALA A 152 6.68 4.56 9.10
CA ALA A 152 5.25 4.86 9.18
C ALA A 152 4.84 5.30 10.59
N ARG A 153 3.97 6.30 10.69
CA ARG A 153 3.34 6.68 11.95
C ARG A 153 1.91 6.14 11.96
N VAL A 154 1.22 6.35 13.08
CA VAL A 154 -0.15 5.85 13.27
C VAL A 154 -1.10 6.27 12.14
N PRO A 155 -1.12 7.53 11.66
CA PRO A 155 -2.02 7.94 10.59
C PRO A 155 -1.77 7.16 9.30
N GLU A 156 -0.51 6.95 8.92
CA GLU A 156 -0.17 6.23 7.69
C GLU A 156 -0.48 4.74 7.81
N LEU A 157 -0.34 4.13 9.01
CA LEU A 157 -0.81 2.76 9.26
C LEU A 157 -2.33 2.64 9.12
N VAL A 158 -3.09 3.63 9.58
CA VAL A 158 -4.56 3.66 9.39
C VAL A 158 -4.92 3.87 7.92
N GLU A 159 -4.17 4.70 7.19
CA GLU A 159 -4.40 5.01 5.77
C GLU A 159 -4.25 3.79 4.85
N ILE A 160 -3.52 2.74 5.26
CA ILE A 160 -3.42 1.46 4.52
C ILE A 160 -4.82 0.89 4.22
N ALA A 161 -5.81 1.12 5.09
CA ALA A 161 -7.19 0.69 4.89
C ALA A 161 -7.84 1.30 3.63
N SER A 162 -7.32 2.41 3.11
CA SER A 162 -7.79 3.05 1.87
C SER A 162 -7.34 2.32 0.59
N ILE A 163 -6.37 1.41 0.67
CA ILE A 163 -5.83 0.66 -0.48
C ILE A 163 -6.77 -0.51 -0.80
N ARG A 164 -7.74 -0.26 -1.68
CA ARG A 164 -8.79 -1.24 -2.01
C ARG A 164 -8.28 -2.48 -2.74
N ASN A 165 -7.21 -2.35 -3.52
CA ASN A 165 -6.61 -3.44 -4.30
C ASN A 165 -5.61 -4.31 -3.50
N LEU A 166 -5.49 -4.12 -2.19
CA LEU A 166 -4.56 -4.84 -1.33
C LEU A 166 -4.97 -6.30 -1.12
N VAL A 167 -4.06 -7.24 -1.42
CA VAL A 167 -4.28 -8.70 -1.27
C VAL A 167 -3.36 -9.35 -0.24
N ALA A 168 -2.18 -8.77 0.00
CA ALA A 168 -1.30 -9.21 1.07
C ALA A 168 -0.60 -7.99 1.70
N LEU A 169 -0.43 -8.04 3.02
CA LEU A 169 0.21 -6.98 3.80
C LEU A 169 1.25 -7.58 4.74
N GLU A 170 2.44 -7.00 4.76
CA GLU A 170 3.44 -7.25 5.78
C GLU A 170 3.77 -5.95 6.51
N ILE A 171 3.73 -5.99 7.85
CA ILE A 171 4.26 -4.93 8.70
C ILE A 171 5.41 -5.50 9.51
N ALA A 172 6.60 -4.98 9.27
CA ALA A 172 7.81 -5.39 9.95
C ALA A 172 8.38 -4.24 10.78
N THR A 173 8.59 -4.47 12.08
CA THR A 173 9.36 -3.53 12.91
C THR A 173 10.80 -4.01 12.94
N PRO A 174 11.78 -3.24 12.42
CA PRO A 174 13.17 -3.67 12.49
C PRO A 174 13.63 -3.74 13.96
N PRO A 175 14.34 -4.81 14.37
CA PRO A 175 14.72 -5.04 15.77
C PRO A 175 15.76 -4.04 16.30
N HIS A 176 16.45 -3.33 15.41
CA HIS A 176 17.40 -2.27 15.75
C HIS A 176 16.99 -1.00 15.02
N THR A 177 16.16 -0.19 15.67
CA THR A 177 16.02 1.21 15.31
C THR A 177 17.35 1.89 15.64
N ALA A 178 18.21 2.08 14.64
CA ALA A 178 19.15 3.20 14.72
C ALA A 178 18.29 4.46 14.92
N PRO A 179 18.60 5.34 15.88
CA PRO A 179 17.81 6.52 16.13
C PRO A 179 17.92 7.40 14.88
N VAL A 180 16.83 7.49 14.11
CA VAL A 180 16.76 8.52 13.07
C VAL A 180 16.59 9.85 13.79
N LEU A 181 17.61 10.67 13.60
CA LEU A 181 17.81 12.05 14.02
C LEU A 181 16.57 12.93 13.80
N ASP A 182 15.66 12.99 14.78
CA ASP A 182 14.90 14.21 15.10
C ASP A 182 14.11 14.01 16.41
N GLU A 183 14.56 14.61 17.51
CA GLU A 183 13.83 14.58 18.80
C GLU A 183 12.50 15.37 18.77
N THR A 184 12.17 15.98 17.63
CA THR A 184 10.92 16.72 17.41
C THR A 184 9.81 15.88 16.78
N GLN A 185 10.09 14.64 16.33
CA GLN A 185 9.10 13.79 15.69
C GLN A 185 8.41 12.84 16.69
N PRO A 186 7.07 12.65 16.58
CA PRO A 186 6.35 11.71 17.42
C PRO A 186 6.91 10.28 17.25
N PRO A 187 6.81 9.43 18.28
CA PRO A 187 7.44 8.12 18.28
C PRO A 187 7.00 7.28 17.07
N LEU A 188 7.96 6.58 16.47
CA LEU A 188 7.75 5.58 15.44
C LEU A 188 6.68 4.58 15.92
N ALA A 189 5.63 4.39 15.10
CA ALA A 189 4.46 3.66 15.55
C ALA A 189 4.68 2.15 15.44
N ALA A 190 4.76 1.46 16.57
CA ALA A 190 4.54 0.02 16.62
C ALA A 190 3.05 -0.28 16.31
N LEU A 191 2.77 -1.37 15.60
CA LEU A 191 1.40 -1.79 15.37
C LEU A 191 0.81 -2.26 16.70
N SER A 192 -0.30 -1.62 17.12
CA SER A 192 -1.00 -1.93 18.37
C SER A 192 -2.39 -2.48 18.13
N ASP A 193 -2.96 -3.13 19.15
CA ASP A 193 -4.33 -3.64 19.13
C ASP A 193 -5.37 -2.57 18.74
N ARG A 194 -5.11 -1.30 19.07
CA ARG A 194 -5.99 -0.17 18.71
C ARG A 194 -6.05 0.05 17.20
N ILE A 195 -4.92 -0.02 16.51
CA ILE A 195 -4.86 0.14 15.05
C ILE A 195 -5.56 -1.03 14.37
N VAL A 196 -5.31 -2.26 14.84
CA VAL A 196 -5.97 -3.46 14.30
C VAL A 196 -7.49 -3.41 14.53
N ARG A 197 -7.93 -2.88 15.67
CA ARG A 197 -9.35 -2.60 15.94
C ARG A 197 -9.92 -1.61 14.93
N THR A 198 -9.27 -0.46 14.72
CA THR A 198 -9.71 0.53 13.72
C THR A 198 -9.81 -0.08 12.33
N TRP A 199 -8.84 -0.90 11.92
CA TRP A 199 -8.92 -1.62 10.65
C TRP A 199 -10.10 -2.58 10.57
N SER A 200 -10.40 -3.29 11.66
CA SER A 200 -11.56 -4.19 11.74
C SER A 200 -12.88 -3.43 11.62
N GLU A 201 -12.99 -2.27 12.27
CA GLU A 201 -14.16 -1.38 12.16
C GLU A 201 -14.30 -0.87 10.72
N LEU A 202 -13.22 -0.37 10.10
CA LEU A 202 -13.22 0.07 8.70
C LEU A 202 -13.52 -1.05 7.71
N ALA A 203 -13.07 -2.28 7.98
CA ALA A 203 -13.38 -3.43 7.15
C ALA A 203 -14.87 -3.79 7.18
N GLN A 204 -15.52 -3.60 8.33
CA GLN A 204 -16.94 -3.88 8.51
C GLN A 204 -17.84 -2.76 7.97
N ASP A 205 -17.47 -1.50 8.22
CA ASP A 205 -18.33 -0.34 7.94
C ASP A 205 -18.08 0.25 6.55
N ALA A 206 -16.82 0.30 6.11
CA ALA A 206 -16.40 0.97 4.87
C ALA A 206 -15.91 -0.01 3.78
N GLY A 207 -15.93 -1.32 4.04
CA GLY A 207 -15.46 -2.34 3.10
C GLY A 207 -13.94 -2.31 2.88
N ALA A 208 -13.16 -1.75 3.81
CA ALA A 208 -11.71 -1.81 3.75
C ALA A 208 -11.22 -3.27 3.78
N PHE A 209 -10.04 -3.54 3.22
CA PHE A 209 -9.43 -4.88 3.20
C PHE A 209 -10.33 -5.98 2.60
N ALA A 210 -11.27 -5.62 1.72
CA ALA A 210 -12.19 -6.56 1.09
C ALA A 210 -11.51 -7.70 0.31
N HIS A 211 -10.25 -7.50 -0.09
CA HIS A 211 -9.45 -8.48 -0.84
C HIS A 211 -8.21 -8.97 -0.10
N LEU A 212 -7.96 -8.52 1.14
CA LEU A 212 -6.79 -8.94 1.90
C LEU A 212 -6.91 -10.41 2.27
N ARG A 213 -5.99 -11.24 1.78
CA ARG A 213 -5.91 -12.69 1.99
C ARG A 213 -4.85 -13.07 3.02
N VAL A 214 -3.72 -12.38 3.03
CA VAL A 214 -2.55 -12.67 3.86
C VAL A 214 -2.13 -11.44 4.66
N LEU A 215 -1.90 -11.62 5.96
CA LEU A 215 -1.29 -10.62 6.83
C LEU A 215 -0.06 -11.20 7.53
N VAL A 216 1.11 -10.59 7.32
CA VAL A 216 2.36 -10.96 7.99
C VAL A 216 2.72 -9.85 8.98
N LEU A 217 2.98 -10.23 10.22
CA LEU A 217 3.32 -9.34 11.33
C LEU A 217 4.67 -9.77 11.88
N SER A 218 5.67 -8.91 11.74
CA SER A 218 7.04 -9.22 12.15
C SER A 218 7.48 -8.25 13.26
N HIS A 219 7.96 -8.81 14.38
CA HIS A 219 8.48 -8.08 15.54
C HIS A 219 7.50 -7.06 16.15
N GLN A 220 6.21 -7.40 16.22
CA GLN A 220 5.20 -6.55 16.86
C GLN A 220 5.05 -6.92 18.34
N THR A 221 5.54 -6.08 19.24
CA THR A 221 5.50 -6.31 20.69
C THR A 221 4.17 -5.92 21.33
N ASP A 222 3.47 -4.95 20.73
CA ASP A 222 2.30 -4.29 21.32
C ASP A 222 0.98 -4.94 20.88
N LEU A 223 1.07 -6.12 20.25
CA LEU A 223 -0.08 -6.93 19.86
C LEU A 223 -0.36 -8.00 20.89
N SER A 224 -1.62 -8.08 21.30
CA SER A 224 -2.12 -9.13 22.18
C SER A 224 -3.03 -10.10 21.42
N ARG A 225 -3.57 -11.10 22.13
CA ARG A 225 -4.62 -11.99 21.61
C ARG A 225 -5.84 -11.22 21.07
N LEU A 226 -6.10 -9.99 21.55
CA LEU A 226 -7.21 -9.17 21.07
C LEU A 226 -7.09 -8.82 19.58
N ALA A 227 -5.87 -8.64 19.06
CA ALA A 227 -5.65 -8.42 17.63
C ALA A 227 -6.26 -9.55 16.79
N LEU A 228 -6.10 -10.82 17.20
CA LEU A 228 -6.65 -11.97 16.47
C LEU A 228 -8.18 -11.92 16.38
N ARG A 229 -8.85 -11.47 17.46
CA ARG A 229 -10.30 -11.26 17.48
C ARG A 229 -10.73 -10.18 16.48
N TYR A 230 -10.00 -9.06 16.42
CA TYR A 230 -10.29 -7.99 15.46
C TYR A 230 -10.01 -8.41 14.02
N LEU A 231 -8.96 -9.20 13.76
CA LEU A 231 -8.62 -9.72 12.43
C LEU A 231 -9.72 -10.62 11.84
N ARG A 232 -10.57 -11.23 12.68
CA ARG A 232 -11.76 -11.96 12.19
C ARG A 232 -12.73 -11.10 11.39
N GLY A 233 -12.79 -9.81 11.72
CA GLY A 233 -13.68 -8.85 11.07
C GLY A 233 -13.34 -8.60 9.60
N PHE A 234 -12.14 -9.00 9.16
CA PHE A 234 -11.70 -8.89 7.79
C PHE A 234 -12.45 -9.93 6.95
N PRO A 235 -13.16 -9.54 5.89
CA PRO A 235 -14.07 -10.45 5.18
C PRO A 235 -13.31 -11.56 4.44
N SER A 236 -12.09 -11.27 4.02
CA SER A 236 -11.35 -12.04 3.02
C SER A 236 -10.05 -12.65 3.54
N LEU A 237 -9.68 -12.37 4.78
CA LEU A 237 -8.39 -12.73 5.35
C LEU A 237 -8.34 -14.21 5.71
N GLN A 238 -7.40 -14.96 5.13
CA GLN A 238 -7.31 -16.42 5.30
C GLN A 238 -6.11 -16.84 6.12
N MET A 239 -5.02 -16.07 6.06
CA MET A 239 -3.77 -16.42 6.72
C MET A 239 -3.21 -15.23 7.49
N VAL A 240 -2.80 -15.49 8.72
CA VAL A 240 -2.03 -14.56 9.55
C VAL A 240 -0.73 -15.24 9.95
N VAL A 241 0.39 -14.62 9.62
CA VAL A 241 1.73 -15.09 10.01
C VAL A 241 2.30 -14.10 11.00
N ALA A 242 2.65 -14.58 12.19
CA ALA A 242 3.27 -13.79 13.24
C ALA A 242 4.70 -14.28 13.48
N GLU A 243 5.68 -13.42 13.19
CA GLU A 243 7.09 -13.65 13.46
C GLU A 243 7.54 -12.78 14.63
N ASP A 244 8.07 -13.41 15.69
CA ASP A 244 8.59 -12.72 16.88
C ASP A 244 7.60 -11.72 17.51
N CYS A 245 6.31 -12.06 17.48
CA CYS A 245 5.23 -11.30 18.13
C CYS A 245 4.82 -12.01 19.44
N PRO A 246 5.42 -11.68 20.61
CA PRO A 246 5.30 -12.49 21.82
C PRO A 246 3.87 -12.67 22.33
N GLY A 247 3.02 -11.64 22.22
CA GLY A 247 1.62 -11.69 22.63
C GLY A 247 0.78 -12.64 21.77
N LEU A 248 1.03 -12.68 20.46
CA LEU A 248 0.36 -13.59 19.53
C LEU A 248 0.86 -15.03 19.68
N VAL A 249 2.18 -15.22 19.79
CA VAL A 249 2.80 -16.55 19.95
C VAL A 249 2.37 -17.21 21.27
N SER A 250 2.26 -16.42 22.34
CA SER A 250 1.81 -16.94 23.64
C SER A 250 0.33 -17.33 23.63
N ALA A 251 -0.48 -16.67 22.82
CA ALA A 251 -1.90 -16.98 22.69
C ALA A 251 -2.13 -18.29 21.92
N SER A 252 -1.39 -18.52 20.83
CA SER A 252 -1.46 -19.74 20.01
C SER A 252 -0.84 -20.97 20.67
N ALA A 253 0.13 -20.80 21.56
CA ALA A 253 0.73 -21.93 22.28
C ALA A 253 -0.23 -22.63 23.27
N ARG A 254 -1.32 -21.96 23.65
CA ARG A 254 -2.25 -22.47 24.68
C ARG A 254 -3.39 -23.32 24.10
N ASN A 255 -3.84 -23.01 22.88
CA ASN A 255 -4.99 -23.67 22.26
C ASN A 255 -4.71 -23.90 20.76
N ALA A 256 -5.20 -25.02 20.22
CA ALA A 256 -5.13 -25.32 18.78
C ALA A 256 -6.05 -24.42 17.92
N ASP A 257 -7.12 -23.90 18.52
CA ASP A 257 -8.00 -22.85 17.96
C ASP A 257 -7.97 -21.63 18.90
N VAL A 258 -7.63 -20.47 18.33
CA VAL A 258 -7.57 -19.20 19.05
C VAL A 258 -8.42 -18.17 18.33
N GLU A 259 -9.57 -17.81 18.92
CA GLU A 259 -10.46 -16.78 18.37
C GLU A 259 -10.92 -17.10 16.93
N GLY A 260 -11.16 -18.35 16.57
CA GLY A 260 -11.58 -18.75 15.21
C GLY A 260 -10.43 -18.83 14.20
N TRP A 261 -9.20 -18.99 14.72
CA TRP A 261 -7.99 -19.19 13.94
C TRP A 261 -7.36 -20.54 14.33
N GLU A 262 -7.15 -21.40 13.34
CA GLU A 262 -6.49 -22.68 13.50
C GLU A 262 -4.97 -22.50 13.42
N VAL A 263 -4.25 -23.03 14.41
CA VAL A 263 -2.79 -22.97 14.47
C VAL A 263 -2.20 -24.02 13.54
N VAL A 264 -1.37 -23.59 12.59
CA VAL A 264 -0.60 -24.50 11.73
C VAL A 264 0.64 -24.96 12.50
N LEU A 265 0.72 -26.27 12.80
CA LEU A 265 1.77 -26.86 13.63
C LEU A 265 3.15 -26.84 12.97
N GLU A 266 3.20 -26.97 11.64
CA GLU A 266 4.43 -26.96 10.85
C GLU A 266 4.29 -25.99 9.66
N PRO A 267 4.41 -24.67 9.90
CA PRO A 267 4.31 -23.72 8.81
C PRO A 267 5.56 -23.76 7.93
N GLU A 268 5.37 -24.04 6.64
CA GLU A 268 6.39 -23.77 5.64
C GLU A 268 6.68 -22.26 5.62
N ARG A 269 7.96 -21.94 5.74
CA ARG A 269 8.41 -20.56 5.83
C ARG A 269 8.74 -20.04 4.45
N ALA A 270 7.89 -19.17 3.92
CA ALA A 270 8.15 -18.48 2.67
C ALA A 270 9.25 -17.41 2.83
N GLU A 271 9.96 -17.13 1.74
CA GLU A 271 10.99 -16.08 1.68
C GLU A 271 10.36 -14.69 1.45
N THR A 272 9.24 -14.65 0.71
CA THR A 272 8.55 -13.41 0.35
C THR A 272 7.08 -13.42 0.76
N LEU A 273 6.52 -12.22 0.98
CA LEU A 273 5.07 -12.05 1.21
C LEU A 273 4.24 -12.57 0.02
N TYR A 274 4.78 -12.39 -1.19
CA TYR A 274 4.14 -12.85 -2.41
C TYR A 274 4.01 -14.37 -2.47
N GLU A 275 5.00 -15.14 -2.00
CA GLU A 275 4.91 -16.60 -1.92
C GLU A 275 3.80 -17.09 -0.98
N TYR A 276 3.60 -16.43 0.18
CA TYR A 276 2.45 -16.72 1.05
C TYR A 276 1.13 -16.43 0.35
N TYR A 277 1.05 -15.33 -0.41
CA TYR A 277 -0.14 -15.04 -1.21
C TYR A 277 -0.36 -16.11 -2.30
N GLN A 278 0.70 -16.52 -3.00
CA GLN A 278 0.61 -17.55 -4.02
C GLN A 278 0.24 -18.94 -3.48
N SER A 279 0.60 -19.30 -2.25
CA SER A 279 0.15 -20.56 -1.65
C SER A 279 -1.36 -20.53 -1.42
N ILE A 280 -1.90 -19.42 -0.91
CA ILE A 280 -3.34 -19.22 -0.76
C ILE A 280 -4.05 -19.25 -2.12
N VAL A 281 -3.56 -18.52 -3.12
CA VAL A 281 -4.19 -18.50 -4.45
C VAL A 281 -4.17 -19.88 -5.10
N ARG A 282 -3.13 -20.70 -4.90
CA ARG A 282 -3.10 -22.09 -5.40
C ARG A 282 -4.12 -22.98 -4.69
N ASP A 283 -4.26 -22.83 -3.37
CA ASP A 283 -5.30 -23.52 -2.60
C ASP A 283 -6.70 -23.11 -3.12
N GLU A 284 -6.94 -21.82 -3.35
CA GLU A 284 -8.22 -21.29 -3.90
C GLU A 284 -8.47 -21.65 -5.37
N ALA A 285 -7.44 -21.68 -6.22
CA ALA A 285 -7.58 -21.98 -7.65
C ALA A 285 -8.05 -23.42 -7.90
N THR A 286 -7.81 -24.31 -6.94
CA THR A 286 -8.40 -25.66 -6.91
C THR A 286 -9.92 -25.62 -6.73
N GLU A 287 -10.45 -24.56 -6.09
CA GLU A 287 -11.87 -24.36 -5.81
C GLU A 287 -12.55 -23.37 -6.81
N SER A 288 -11.84 -22.35 -7.32
CA SER A 288 -12.33 -21.43 -8.35
C SER A 288 -11.20 -20.67 -9.11
N PRO A 289 -11.20 -20.65 -10.46
CA PRO A 289 -10.05 -20.14 -11.25
C PRO A 289 -10.01 -18.61 -11.46
N VAL A 290 -11.01 -17.85 -10.99
CA VAL A 290 -11.20 -16.43 -11.36
C VAL A 290 -10.18 -15.47 -10.71
N LEU A 291 -9.59 -15.85 -9.58
CA LEU A 291 -8.72 -14.97 -8.79
C LEU A 291 -7.24 -14.99 -9.21
N ALA A 292 -6.79 -16.01 -9.95
CA ALA A 292 -5.38 -16.25 -10.25
C ALA A 292 -4.80 -15.32 -11.34
N ASP A 293 -5.65 -14.62 -12.09
CA ASP A 293 -5.30 -14.03 -13.39
C ASP A 293 -5.03 -12.51 -13.37
N THR A 294 -5.11 -11.86 -12.21
CA THR A 294 -4.90 -10.41 -12.11
C THR A 294 -3.42 -10.06 -11.91
N PRO A 295 -2.84 -9.08 -12.65
CA PRO A 295 -1.46 -8.66 -12.42
C PRO A 295 -1.21 -8.20 -10.98
N VAL A 296 -0.04 -8.50 -10.44
CA VAL A 296 0.34 -8.22 -9.05
C VAL A 296 1.54 -7.28 -8.98
N LEU A 297 1.38 -6.20 -8.24
CA LEU A 297 2.45 -5.31 -7.81
C LEU A 297 2.91 -5.69 -6.40
N ASP A 298 4.12 -6.21 -6.28
CA ASP A 298 4.84 -6.37 -5.02
C ASP A 298 5.64 -5.10 -4.72
N PHE A 299 5.24 -4.40 -3.68
CA PHE A 299 5.78 -3.09 -3.31
C PHE A 299 6.33 -3.13 -1.89
N GLN A 300 7.63 -2.88 -1.74
CA GLN A 300 8.31 -2.85 -0.46
C GLN A 300 8.85 -1.46 -0.16
N VAL A 301 8.55 -0.94 1.02
CA VAL A 301 9.13 0.30 1.55
C VAL A 301 9.88 0.04 2.86
N GLY A 302 11.14 0.44 2.86
CA GLY A 302 12.11 0.24 3.93
C GLY A 302 12.95 -1.02 3.76
N GLN A 303 14.10 -1.03 4.42
CA GLN A 303 14.93 -2.22 4.52
C GLN A 303 14.19 -3.28 5.33
N LYS A 304 13.84 -4.39 4.68
CA LYS A 304 13.84 -5.66 5.40
C LYS A 304 15.27 -5.80 5.88
N THR A 305 15.48 -5.84 7.19
CA THR A 305 16.71 -6.46 7.69
C THR A 305 16.71 -7.86 7.10
N GLY A 306 17.43 -8.06 6.00
CA GLY A 306 17.78 -9.38 5.55
C GLY A 306 18.29 -10.11 6.78
N ARG A 307 17.99 -11.40 6.88
CA ARG A 307 18.51 -12.30 7.90
C ARG A 307 20.03 -12.36 7.75
N ALA A 308 20.72 -11.28 8.08
CA ALA A 308 22.14 -11.10 7.92
C ALA A 308 22.78 -11.99 8.97
N LEU A 309 23.38 -13.06 8.47
CA LEU A 309 24.31 -13.93 9.15
C LEU A 309 25.18 -13.12 10.11
N GLY A 310 24.91 -13.26 11.41
CA GLY A 310 25.66 -12.56 12.43
C GLY A 310 25.22 -12.99 13.82
N LYS A 311 25.75 -14.13 14.26
CA LYS A 311 25.71 -14.67 15.64
C LYS A 311 24.37 -15.27 16.10
N ARG A 312 24.33 -16.61 16.16
CA ARG A 312 23.51 -17.49 17.05
C ARG A 312 22.22 -16.91 17.67
N LEU A 313 21.39 -16.22 16.89
CA LEU A 313 20.07 -15.79 17.35
C LEU A 313 19.14 -17.01 17.21
N LYS A 314 18.45 -17.32 18.31
CA LYS A 314 17.44 -18.39 18.41
C LYS A 314 16.54 -18.34 17.16
N LYS A 315 16.16 -19.50 16.61
CA LYS A 315 15.18 -19.56 15.52
C LYS A 315 13.99 -18.65 15.90
N PRO A 316 13.62 -17.67 15.05
CA PRO A 316 12.56 -16.73 15.39
C PRO A 316 11.27 -17.51 15.63
N ARG A 317 10.48 -17.06 16.60
CA ARG A 317 9.22 -17.71 16.96
C ARG A 317 8.19 -17.39 15.88
N LEU A 318 7.92 -18.36 15.03
CA LEU A 318 6.96 -18.27 13.94
C LEU A 318 5.66 -18.96 14.35
N VAL A 319 4.54 -18.28 14.15
CA VAL A 319 3.20 -18.87 14.26
C VAL A 319 2.44 -18.52 12.99
N CYS A 320 1.86 -19.53 12.36
CA CYS A 320 0.95 -19.35 11.24
C CYS A 320 -0.45 -19.76 11.68
N LEU A 321 -1.42 -18.92 11.34
CA LEU A 321 -2.82 -19.06 11.69
C LEU A 321 -3.63 -19.08 10.40
N ARG A 322 -4.44 -20.12 10.20
CA ARG A 322 -5.42 -20.20 9.11
C ARG A 322 -6.82 -19.94 9.63
N ARG A 323 -7.68 -19.31 8.83
CA ARG A 323 -9.08 -19.10 9.22
C ARG A 323 -9.78 -20.46 9.37
N ALA A 324 -10.45 -20.67 10.50
CA ALA A 324 -11.20 -21.90 10.74
C ALA A 324 -12.39 -22.02 9.76
N LYS A 325 -12.51 -23.16 9.07
CA LYS A 325 -13.61 -23.39 8.10
C LYS A 325 -14.99 -23.50 8.76
N ALA A 326 -15.04 -23.95 10.03
CA ALA A 326 -16.28 -24.19 10.76
C ALA A 326 -16.98 -22.90 11.25
N TYR A 327 -16.36 -21.73 11.09
CA TYR A 327 -16.93 -20.46 11.53
C TYR A 327 -17.59 -19.75 10.35
N GLU A 328 -18.70 -20.31 9.86
CA GLU A 328 -19.63 -19.51 9.06
C GLU A 328 -20.22 -18.43 9.96
N ARG A 329 -20.10 -17.19 9.48
CA ARG A 329 -20.48 -15.97 10.17
C ARG A 329 -21.95 -16.06 10.54
N GLU A 330 -22.29 -16.14 11.84
CA GLU A 330 -23.66 -15.81 12.24
C GLU A 330 -23.96 -14.40 11.73
N PRO A 331 -25.03 -14.21 10.93
CA PRO A 331 -25.37 -12.89 10.44
C PRO A 331 -25.62 -12.01 11.65
N ALA A 332 -24.92 -10.86 11.71
CA ALA A 332 -25.13 -9.86 12.75
C ALA A 332 -26.64 -9.67 12.93
N PRO A 333 -27.17 -9.73 14.18
CA PRO A 333 -28.60 -9.58 14.39
C PRO A 333 -29.00 -8.24 13.78
N LYS A 334 -29.81 -8.32 12.70
CA LYS A 334 -30.43 -7.17 12.07
C LYS A 334 -31.08 -6.40 13.21
N ARG A 335 -30.56 -5.21 13.53
CA ARG A 335 -31.28 -4.29 14.42
C ARG A 335 -32.71 -4.21 13.86
N PRO A 336 -33.74 -4.57 14.63
CA PRO A 336 -35.09 -4.56 14.11
C PRO A 336 -35.39 -3.12 13.67
N ARG A 337 -35.66 -2.99 12.38
CA ARG A 337 -36.22 -1.79 11.77
C ARG A 337 -37.52 -1.56 12.52
N VAL A 338 -37.55 -0.55 13.39
CA VAL A 338 -38.74 -0.18 14.15
C VAL A 338 -39.84 0.13 13.14
N ALA A 339 -40.75 -0.81 12.98
CA ALA A 339 -41.99 -0.61 12.26
C ALA A 339 -42.76 0.49 12.99
N ALA A 340 -43.20 1.49 12.23
CA ALA A 340 -44.07 2.54 12.71
C ALA A 340 -45.37 1.91 13.23
N SER A 341 -45.51 1.78 14.55
CA SER A 341 -46.78 1.55 15.20
C SER A 341 -47.37 2.90 15.61
N ALA A 342 -48.39 3.31 14.87
CA ALA A 342 -49.27 4.39 15.25
C ALA A 342 -50.04 3.98 16.52
N HIS A 343 -49.88 4.73 17.62
CA HIS A 343 -50.95 5.17 18.52
C HIS A 343 -50.41 6.18 19.56
N PRO A 344 -51.24 7.15 19.99
CA PRO A 344 -50.77 8.45 20.47
C PRO A 344 -50.45 8.42 21.96
N LYS A 345 -49.27 8.90 22.34
CA LYS A 345 -48.94 9.19 23.74
C LYS A 345 -48.80 10.69 23.95
N ARG A 346 -49.68 11.19 24.83
CA ARG A 346 -49.81 12.57 25.33
C ARG A 346 -48.45 13.25 25.52
N ALA A 347 -48.30 14.41 24.90
CA ALA A 347 -47.21 15.33 25.14
C ALA A 347 -47.33 15.91 26.55
N VAL A 348 -46.35 15.62 27.41
CA VAL A 348 -46.10 16.36 28.64
C VAL A 348 -45.03 17.39 28.34
N MET A 349 -45.48 18.64 28.30
CA MET A 349 -44.73 19.86 28.07
C MET A 349 -43.64 20.03 29.15
N LYS A 350 -42.36 19.96 28.77
CA LYS A 350 -41.27 20.54 29.57
C LYS A 350 -40.81 21.81 28.84
N GLN A 351 -41.29 22.95 29.33
CA GLN A 351 -40.80 24.27 28.94
C GLN A 351 -39.27 24.31 29.13
N ARG A 352 -38.56 24.60 28.05
CA ARG A 352 -37.22 25.18 28.09
C ARG A 352 -37.35 26.54 27.41
N SER A 353 -37.19 27.60 28.19
CA SER A 353 -37.20 28.98 27.72
C SER A 353 -36.12 29.15 26.66
N ALA A 354 -36.53 29.45 25.43
CA ALA A 354 -35.64 29.99 24.43
C ALA A 354 -35.15 31.36 24.92
N LYS A 355 -33.84 31.49 25.16
CA LYS A 355 -33.22 32.81 25.28
C LYS A 355 -33.05 33.36 23.88
N ASP A 356 -33.66 34.51 23.69
CA ASP A 356 -33.76 35.28 22.48
C ASP A 356 -32.36 35.76 22.03
N LEU A 357 -32.00 35.49 20.77
CA LEU A 357 -30.74 35.91 20.15
C LEU A 357 -30.73 37.39 19.76
N GLY A 358 -31.83 38.12 19.99
CA GLY A 358 -31.95 39.56 19.74
C GLY A 358 -31.28 40.48 20.76
N GLY A 359 -30.88 39.97 21.94
CA GLY A 359 -30.31 40.80 23.02
C GLY A 359 -28.78 40.95 23.03
N PHE A 360 -28.06 40.14 22.25
CA PHE A 360 -26.58 40.12 22.28
C PHE A 360 -25.90 41.12 21.33
N LEU A 361 -26.65 41.82 20.48
CA LEU A 361 -26.11 42.77 19.50
C LEU A 361 -26.20 44.23 19.93
N GLN A 362 -26.54 44.51 21.19
CA GLN A 362 -26.60 45.87 21.73
C GLN A 362 -25.46 46.21 22.70
N GLU A 363 -24.49 45.31 22.89
CA GLU A 363 -23.27 45.55 23.69
C GLU A 363 -22.03 45.91 22.83
N PHE A 364 -22.21 46.19 21.53
CA PHE A 364 -21.12 46.61 20.62
C PHE A 364 -21.37 47.97 19.94
N LEU A 365 -22.14 48.87 20.56
CA LEU A 365 -22.23 50.29 20.17
C LEU A 365 -21.89 51.21 21.33
#